data_AF-A0A4Q9DF55-F1
#
_entry.id   AF-A0A4Q9DF55-F1
#
_cell.length_a   1.000
_cell.length_b   1.000
_cell.length_c   1.000
_cell.angle_alpha   90.00
_cell.angle_beta   90.00
_cell.angle_gamma   90.00
#
_symmetry.space_group_name_H-M   'P 1'
#
loop_
_entity.id
_entity.type
_entity.pdbx_description
1 polymer ?
#
loop_
_entity_poly.entity_id
_entity_poly.type
_entity_poly.pdbx_seq_one_letter_code
_entity_poly.pdbx_strand_id
1 'polypeptide(L)'
;MSNIILPSKALDMGAELRELAAEWNFTVTETAEGYLLQPEYMLCLHGIYVDEENQGWRFSREMEATTWEDFLLMHVTHRLAAKHALLLEYDLPNGIRLTEPTPEHFESFDSYAEQVVSKEEGWLKEMKKNWIYTHRTRNVR
;
A
#
# COMPACT_ATOMS: atom_id res chain seq x y z
N MET A 1 -5.01 -12.67 -2.10
CA MET A 1 -4.63 -11.27 -2.31
C MET A 1 -4.69 -10.61 -0.95
N SER A 2 -3.71 -9.78 -0.60
CA SER A 2 -3.72 -9.06 0.68
C SER A 2 -4.69 -7.89 0.56
N ASN A 3 -5.82 -7.98 1.25
CA ASN A 3 -6.78 -6.88 1.34
C ASN A 3 -6.56 -6.17 2.67
N ILE A 4 -6.35 -4.86 2.61
CA ILE A 4 -6.26 -4.01 3.81
C ILE A 4 -7.49 -3.13 3.84
N ILE A 5 -8.18 -3.10 4.98
CA ILE A 5 -9.40 -2.31 5.16
C ILE A 5 -9.11 -1.18 6.14
N LEU A 6 -9.53 0.02 5.77
CA LEU A 6 -9.59 1.18 6.65
C LEU A 6 -11.05 1.35 7.13
N PRO A 7 -11.37 1.01 8.40
CA PRO A 7 -12.74 0.84 8.85
C PRO A 7 -13.42 2.18 9.21
N SER A 8 -13.60 3.05 8.21
CA SER A 8 -14.34 4.30 8.37
C SER A 8 -14.98 4.76 7.07
N LYS A 9 -16.31 4.76 7.03
CA LYS A 9 -17.10 5.35 5.94
C LYS A 9 -17.23 6.86 5.98
N ALA A 10 -16.88 7.48 7.11
CA ALA A 10 -17.02 8.92 7.28
C ALA A 10 -15.93 9.72 6.54
N LEU A 11 -14.92 9.05 6.01
CA LEU A 11 -13.83 9.67 5.26
C LEU A 11 -14.30 10.09 3.87
N ASP A 12 -14.03 11.34 3.51
CA ASP A 12 -14.05 11.77 2.11
C ASP A 12 -12.79 11.21 1.41
N MET A 13 -12.87 9.94 1.03
CA MET A 13 -11.72 9.22 0.47
C MET A 13 -11.19 9.88 -0.80
N GLY A 14 -12.05 10.50 -1.61
CA GLY A 14 -11.61 11.24 -2.79
C GLY A 14 -10.72 12.43 -2.43
N ALA A 15 -11.09 13.21 -1.40
CA ALA A 15 -10.25 14.30 -0.91
C ALA A 15 -8.92 13.78 -0.31
N GLU A 16 -8.99 12.72 0.50
CA GLU A 16 -7.81 12.12 1.14
C GLU A 16 -6.79 11.60 0.12
N LEU A 17 -7.27 10.88 -0.90
CA LEU A 17 -6.41 10.34 -1.96
C LEU A 17 -5.79 11.44 -2.82
N ARG A 18 -6.53 12.51 -3.11
CA ARG A 18 -6.01 13.66 -3.88
C ARG A 18 -4.93 14.42 -3.11
N GLU A 19 -5.09 14.58 -1.79
CA GLU A 19 -4.05 15.18 -0.94
C GLU A 19 -2.78 14.33 -0.95
N LEU A 20 -2.92 13.01 -0.78
CA LEU A 20 -1.80 12.07 -0.84
C LEU A 20 -1.10 12.08 -2.21
N ALA A 21 -1.90 12.13 -3.28
CA ALA A 21 -1.43 12.14 -4.66
C ALA A 21 -0.58 13.37 -4.99
N ALA A 22 -0.92 14.54 -4.44
CA ALA A 22 -0.15 15.77 -4.65
C ALA A 22 1.25 15.70 -4.01
N GLU A 23 1.39 14.98 -2.90
CA GLU A 23 2.69 14.84 -2.24
C GLU A 23 3.56 13.76 -2.90
N TRP A 24 2.95 12.67 -3.36
CA TRP A 24 3.66 11.48 -3.85
C TRP A 24 3.66 11.33 -5.38
N ASN A 25 3.13 12.30 -6.11
CA ASN A 25 2.99 12.30 -7.57
C ASN A 25 2.22 11.06 -8.06
N PHE A 26 1.02 10.89 -7.53
CA PHE A 26 0.08 9.88 -8.01
C PHE A 26 -0.97 10.52 -8.92
N THR A 27 -1.41 9.78 -9.93
CA THR A 27 -2.69 10.02 -10.59
C THR A 27 -3.80 9.32 -9.80
N VAL A 28 -4.88 10.05 -9.50
CA VAL A 28 -6.10 9.47 -8.92
C VAL A 28 -7.17 9.41 -10.00
N THR A 29 -7.64 8.22 -10.31
CA THR A 29 -8.73 7.99 -11.28
C THR A 29 -9.95 7.46 -10.54
N GLU A 30 -11.11 8.09 -10.72
CA GLU A 30 -12.38 7.55 -10.22
C GLU A 30 -12.82 6.35 -11.07
N THR A 31 -13.28 5.29 -10.40
CA THR A 31 -13.80 4.06 -11.02
C THR A 31 -15.28 3.87 -10.63
N ALA A 32 -15.92 2.81 -11.12
CA ALA A 32 -17.31 2.52 -10.74
C ALA A 32 -17.43 2.06 -9.28
N GLU A 33 -16.37 1.47 -8.74
CA GLU A 33 -16.29 0.86 -7.41
C GLU A 33 -15.61 1.76 -6.37
N GLY A 34 -14.91 2.81 -6.82
CA GLY A 34 -14.19 3.75 -5.96
C GLY A 34 -13.10 4.51 -6.71
N TYR A 35 -11.84 4.21 -6.42
CA TYR A 35 -10.68 4.92 -6.97
C TYR A 35 -9.54 3.99 -7.35
N LEU A 36 -8.71 4.44 -8.29
CA LEU A 36 -7.45 3.83 -8.67
C LEU A 36 -6.33 4.85 -8.50
N LEU A 37 -5.33 4.49 -7.68
CA LEU A 37 -4.16 5.31 -7.38
C LEU A 37 -2.96 4.80 -8.18
N GLN A 38 -2.44 5.61 -9.11
CA GLN A 38 -1.40 5.19 -10.05
C GLN A 38 -0.17 6.11 -9.93
N PRO A 39 1.00 5.61 -9.51
CA PRO A 39 2.22 6.40 -9.46
C PRO A 39 2.76 6.78 -10.84
N GLU A 40 3.04 8.07 -11.03
CA GLU A 40 3.56 8.59 -12.30
C GLU A 40 4.97 8.06 -12.61
N TYR A 41 5.79 7.84 -11.58
CA TYR A 41 7.14 7.28 -11.73
C TYR A 41 7.14 5.79 -12.16
N MET A 42 5.98 5.13 -12.18
CA MET A 42 5.78 3.82 -12.80
C MET A 42 5.01 3.92 -14.13
N LEU A 43 4.96 5.11 -14.73
CA LEU A 43 4.25 5.39 -15.97
C LEU A 43 2.74 5.07 -15.90
N CYS A 44 2.17 5.09 -14.68
CA CYS A 44 0.79 4.73 -14.40
C CYS A 44 0.38 3.32 -14.87
N LEU A 45 1.33 2.39 -15.03
CA LEU A 45 1.05 1.03 -15.51
C LEU A 45 0.40 0.13 -14.45
N HIS A 46 0.70 0.37 -13.17
CA HIS A 46 0.18 -0.37 -12.03
C HIS A 46 -0.31 0.60 -10.97
N GLY A 47 -1.11 0.12 -10.01
CA GLY A 47 -1.69 0.98 -8.99
C GLY A 47 -2.36 0.23 -7.85
N ILE A 48 -2.92 1.02 -6.92
CA ILE A 48 -3.71 0.57 -5.78
C ILE A 48 -5.17 0.86 -6.05
N TYR A 49 -6.00 -0.18 -6.00
CA TYR A 49 -7.45 -0.06 -6.07
C TYR A 49 -7.98 0.25 -4.67
N VAL A 50 -8.88 1.21 -4.60
CA VAL A 50 -9.52 1.69 -3.36
C VAL A 50 -11.03 1.63 -3.55
N ASP A 51 -11.63 0.55 -3.06
CA ASP A 51 -13.05 0.26 -3.26
C ASP A 51 -13.85 0.61 -2.00
N GLU A 52 -15.07 1.14 -2.18
CA GLU A 52 -15.98 1.33 -1.06
C GLU A 52 -16.60 -0.01 -0.63
N GLU A 53 -16.52 -0.32 0.65
CA GLU A 53 -17.07 -1.54 1.26
C GLU A 53 -17.98 -1.20 2.43
N ASN A 54 -18.87 -2.12 2.83
CA ASN A 54 -19.84 -1.86 3.91
C ASN A 54 -19.22 -1.38 5.24
N GLN A 55 -18.00 -1.81 5.54
CA GLN A 55 -17.30 -1.49 6.79
C GLN A 55 -16.26 -0.37 6.66
N GLY A 56 -16.03 0.17 5.45
CA GLY A 56 -15.01 1.19 5.23
C GLY A 56 -14.47 1.16 3.80
N TRP A 57 -13.16 1.33 3.66
CA TRP A 57 -12.49 1.37 2.36
C TRP A 57 -11.49 0.22 2.24
N ARG A 58 -11.61 -0.57 1.17
CA ARG A 58 -10.68 -1.67 0.90
C ARG A 58 -9.60 -1.19 -0.05
N PHE A 59 -8.35 -1.45 0.33
CA PHE A 59 -7.17 -1.22 -0.47
C PHE A 59 -6.63 -2.56 -0.96
N SER A 60 -6.42 -2.66 -2.27
CA SER A 60 -5.89 -3.86 -2.91
C SER A 60 -4.99 -3.53 -4.09
N ARG A 61 -4.21 -4.51 -4.53
CA ARG A 61 -3.36 -4.43 -5.73
C ARG A 61 -3.57 -5.67 -6.60
N GLU A 62 -3.06 -5.63 -7.83
CA GLU A 62 -3.20 -6.74 -8.79
C GLU A 62 -2.50 -8.02 -8.32
N MET A 63 -2.96 -9.19 -8.76
CA MET A 63 -2.41 -10.48 -8.28
C MET A 63 -0.90 -10.62 -8.56
N GLU A 64 -0.45 -10.13 -9.71
CA GLU A 64 0.95 -10.15 -10.19
C GLU A 64 1.73 -8.87 -9.84
N ALA A 65 1.27 -8.13 -8.84
CA ALA A 65 1.88 -6.88 -8.39
C ALA A 65 3.40 -7.00 -8.15
N THR A 66 4.11 -5.92 -8.48
CA THR A 66 5.52 -5.79 -8.16
C THR A 66 5.73 -5.36 -6.71
N THR A 67 6.98 -5.37 -6.28
CA THR A 67 7.37 -4.92 -4.94
C THR A 67 7.07 -3.45 -4.70
N TRP A 68 6.89 -2.65 -5.77
CA TRP A 68 6.44 -1.27 -5.64
C TRP A 68 4.99 -1.15 -5.19
N GLU A 69 4.08 -1.94 -5.75
CA GLU A 69 2.66 -1.91 -5.39
C GLU A 69 2.49 -2.42 -3.97
N ASP A 70 3.26 -3.43 -3.54
CA ASP A 70 3.26 -3.85 -2.14
C ASP A 70 3.76 -2.72 -1.22
N PHE A 71 4.84 -2.00 -1.59
CA PHE A 71 5.29 -0.81 -0.86
C PHE A 71 4.19 0.27 -0.82
N LEU A 72 3.59 0.60 -1.95
CA LEU A 72 2.58 1.64 -2.08
C LEU A 72 1.34 1.32 -1.28
N LEU A 73 0.88 0.07 -1.32
CA LEU A 73 -0.22 -0.41 -0.51
C LEU A 73 0.05 -0.17 0.98
N MET A 74 1.24 -0.55 1.46
CA MET A 74 1.62 -0.35 2.86
C MET A 74 1.75 1.13 3.22
N HIS A 75 2.40 1.92 2.36
CA HIS A 75 2.59 3.35 2.53
C HIS A 75 1.25 4.09 2.67
N VAL A 76 0.37 3.92 1.68
CA VAL A 76 -0.93 4.60 1.60
C VAL A 76 -1.79 4.24 2.81
N THR A 77 -1.92 2.94 3.10
CA THR A 77 -2.83 2.46 4.16
C THR A 77 -2.36 2.87 5.54
N HIS A 78 -1.07 2.69 5.86
CA HIS A 78 -0.54 3.07 7.17
C HIS A 78 -0.60 4.57 7.40
N ARG A 79 -0.34 5.37 6.37
CA ARG A 79 -0.37 6.82 6.48
C ARG A 79 -1.79 7.36 6.65
N LEU A 80 -2.75 6.87 5.86
CA LEU A 80 -4.16 7.27 6.01
C LEU A 80 -4.72 6.82 7.37
N ALA A 81 -4.42 5.60 7.80
CA ALA A 81 -4.83 5.12 9.12
C ALA A 81 -4.25 5.98 10.26
N ALA A 82 -2.96 6.32 10.19
CA ALA A 82 -2.33 7.19 11.18
C ALA A 82 -2.94 8.60 11.21
N LYS A 83 -3.18 9.22 10.04
CA LYS A 83 -3.80 10.55 9.91
C LYS A 83 -5.15 10.62 10.60
N HIS A 84 -5.94 9.55 10.51
CA HIS A 84 -7.30 9.49 11.04
C HIS A 84 -7.42 8.75 12.38
N ALA A 85 -6.31 8.40 13.01
CA ALA A 85 -6.26 7.62 14.26
C ALA A 85 -7.08 6.31 14.20
N LEU A 86 -7.01 5.60 13.07
CA LEU A 86 -7.70 4.35 12.81
C LEU A 86 -6.76 3.15 12.94
N LEU A 87 -7.33 1.98 13.24
CA LEU A 87 -6.64 0.69 13.11
C LEU A 87 -6.81 0.14 11.70
N LEU A 88 -5.81 -0.62 11.25
CA LEU A 88 -5.87 -1.34 9.98
C LEU A 88 -6.47 -2.73 10.20
N GLU A 89 -7.42 -3.10 9.35
CA GLU A 89 -8.00 -4.43 9.26
C GLU A 89 -7.32 -5.23 8.15
N TYR A 90 -6.69 -6.34 8.49
CA TYR A 90 -6.12 -7.28 7.52
C TYR A 90 -7.03 -8.48 7.37
N ASP A 91 -7.49 -8.71 6.13
CA ASP A 91 -8.25 -9.91 5.77
C ASP A 91 -7.29 -11.09 5.57
N LEU A 92 -7.24 -11.99 6.55
CA LEU A 92 -6.40 -13.18 6.52
C LEU A 92 -7.27 -14.43 6.30
N PRO A 93 -6.70 -15.53 5.78
CA PRO A 93 -7.45 -16.77 5.56
C PRO A 93 -8.23 -17.31 6.77
N ASN A 94 -7.79 -16.95 8.00
CA ASN A 94 -8.36 -17.43 9.25
C ASN A 94 -9.13 -16.34 10.02
N GLY A 95 -9.44 -15.21 9.40
CA GLY A 95 -10.20 -14.10 9.99
C GLY A 95 -9.52 -12.74 9.88
N ILE A 96 -10.08 -11.76 10.59
CA ILE A 96 -9.61 -10.37 10.54
C ILE A 96 -8.56 -10.13 11.64
N ARG A 97 -7.45 -9.50 11.26
CA ARG A 97 -6.44 -9.02 12.21
C ARG A 97 -6.41 -7.50 12.25
N LEU A 98 -6.59 -6.93 13.44
CA LEU A 98 -6.40 -5.50 13.69
C LEU A 98 -4.93 -5.20 13.99
N THR A 99 -4.40 -4.14 13.38
CA THR A 99 -3.02 -3.70 13.57
C THR A 99 -2.95 -2.18 13.67
N GLU A 100 -2.13 -1.66 14.58
CA GLU A 100 -1.84 -0.23 14.66
C GLU A 100 -1.04 0.24 13.42
N PRO A 101 -1.33 1.43 12.89
CA PRO A 101 -0.56 1.98 11.79
C PRO A 101 0.86 2.37 12.26
N THR A 102 1.82 2.18 11.36
CA THR A 102 3.25 2.46 11.55
C THR A 102 3.82 3.12 10.29
N PRO A 103 3.36 4.34 9.94
CA PRO A 103 3.73 5.01 8.69
C PRO A 103 5.25 5.21 8.53
N GLU A 104 5.99 5.39 9.62
CA GLU A 104 7.44 5.57 9.63
C GLU A 104 8.20 4.37 9.02
N HIS A 105 7.69 3.15 9.15
CA HIS A 105 8.29 1.96 8.53
C HIS A 105 8.07 1.91 7.02
N PHE A 106 7.16 2.73 6.50
CA PHE A 106 6.75 2.75 5.09
C PHE A 106 6.91 4.14 4.47
N GLU A 107 7.67 5.04 5.10
CA GLU A 107 7.91 6.39 4.60
C GLU A 107 8.71 6.39 3.28
N SER A 108 9.57 5.38 3.08
CA SER A 108 10.34 5.23 1.85
C SER A 108 10.42 3.76 1.44
N PHE A 109 10.74 3.50 0.17
CA PHE A 109 10.97 2.14 -0.31
C PHE A 109 12.12 1.45 0.45
N ASP A 110 13.15 2.21 0.84
CA ASP A 110 14.28 1.69 1.59
C ASP A 110 13.86 1.29 3.01
N SER A 111 13.03 2.11 3.67
CA SER A 111 12.42 1.79 4.98
C SER A 111 11.57 0.52 4.90
N TYR A 112 10.75 0.40 3.84
CA TYR A 112 9.96 -0.81 3.58
C TYR A 112 10.86 -2.04 3.38
N ALA A 113 11.91 -1.92 2.57
CA ALA A 113 12.82 -3.03 2.31
C ALA A 113 13.47 -3.51 3.62
N GLU A 114 13.96 -2.60 4.46
CA GLU A 114 14.50 -2.93 5.80
C GLU A 114 13.45 -3.58 6.70
N GLN A 115 12.21 -3.09 6.68
CA GLN A 115 11.13 -3.65 7.48
C GLN A 115 10.82 -5.10 7.09
N VAL A 116 10.77 -5.41 5.78
CA VAL A 116 10.53 -6.76 5.27
C VAL A 116 11.62 -7.73 5.70
N VAL A 117 12.87 -7.27 5.76
CA VAL A 117 14.02 -8.11 6.13
C VAL A 117 14.41 -7.99 7.61
N SER A 118 13.61 -7.31 8.44
CA SER A 118 13.96 -6.99 9.83
C SER A 118 14.16 -8.20 10.73
N LYS A 119 13.51 -9.33 10.42
CA LYS A 119 13.63 -10.59 11.16
C LYS A 119 14.70 -11.54 10.59
N GLU A 120 15.42 -11.11 9.56
CA GLU A 120 16.39 -11.91 8.84
C GLU A 120 17.81 -11.46 9.22
N GLU A 121 18.73 -12.40 9.35
CA GLU A 121 20.12 -12.11 9.73
C GLU A 121 21.13 -12.65 8.71
N GLY A 122 22.31 -12.03 8.68
CA GLY A 122 23.44 -12.45 7.84
C GLY A 122 23.14 -12.43 6.34
N TRP A 123 23.68 -13.42 5.63
CA TRP A 123 23.59 -13.53 4.17
C TRP A 123 22.14 -13.61 3.65
N LEU A 124 21.22 -14.16 4.44
CA LEU A 124 19.82 -14.30 4.05
C LEU A 124 19.12 -12.93 3.96
N LYS A 125 19.45 -12.01 4.87
CA LYS A 125 18.99 -10.62 4.85
C LYS A 125 19.44 -9.92 3.56
N GLU A 126 20.72 -10.04 3.23
CA GLU A 126 21.32 -9.44 2.04
C GLU A 126 20.71 -10.00 0.75
N MET A 127 20.50 -11.32 0.68
CA MET A 127 19.86 -11.95 -0.48
C MET A 127 18.42 -11.50 -0.68
N LYS A 128 17.61 -11.44 0.39
CA LYS A 128 16.23 -10.94 0.32
C LYS A 128 16.18 -9.47 -0.06
N LYS A 129 17.08 -8.64 0.48
CA LYS A 129 17.21 -7.23 0.10
C LYS A 129 17.54 -7.10 -1.39
N ASN A 130 18.58 -7.78 -1.88
CA ASN A 130 18.93 -7.77 -3.30
C ASN A 130 17.78 -8.25 -4.20
N TRP A 131 17.02 -9.26 -3.77
CA TRP A 131 15.81 -9.70 -4.46
C TRP A 131 14.76 -8.58 -4.55
N ILE A 132 14.42 -7.92 -3.43
CA ILE A 132 13.49 -6.77 -3.38
C ILE A 132 13.91 -5.67 -4.37
N TYR A 133 15.18 -5.27 -4.36
CA TYR A 133 15.67 -4.22 -5.28
C TYR A 133 15.68 -4.67 -6.74
N THR A 134 15.96 -5.93 -7.02
CA THR A 134 15.94 -6.48 -8.40
C THR A 134 14.51 -6.56 -8.94
N HIS A 135 13.53 -6.79 -8.07
CA HIS A 135 12.12 -6.99 -8.46
C HIS A 135 11.34 -5.68 -8.46
N ARG A 136 11.95 -4.59 -7.98
CA ARG A 136 11.44 -3.21 -8.06
C ARG A 136 10.99 -2.81 -9.46
N THR A 137 11.58 -3.33 -10.54
CA THR A 137 11.28 -2.88 -11.91
C THR A 137 10.78 -4.00 -12.82
N ARG A 138 10.31 -5.12 -12.27
CA ARG A 138 10.06 -6.34 -13.08
C ARG A 138 9.05 -6.16 -14.23
N ASN A 139 8.23 -5.11 -14.20
CA ASN A 139 7.25 -4.79 -15.25
C ASN A 139 7.49 -3.44 -15.97
N VAL A 140 8.62 -2.75 -15.74
CA VAL A 140 9.00 -1.60 -16.56
C VAL A 140 9.79 -2.14 -17.76
N ARG A 141 9.08 -2.55 -18.81
CA ARG A 141 9.66 -2.93 -20.10
C ARG A 141 9.06 -2.11 -21.22
#